data_AF-A0AAW0KMV8-F1
#
_entry.id   AF-A0AAW0KMV8-F1
#
_cell.length_a   1.000
_cell.length_b   1.000
_cell.length_c   1.000
_cell.angle_alpha   90.00
_cell.angle_beta   90.00
_cell.angle_gamma   90.00
#
_symmetry.space_group_name_H-M   'P 1'
#
loop_
_entity.id
_entity.type
_entity.pdbx_description
1 polymer ?
#
loop_
_entity_poly.entity_id
_entity_poly.type
_entity_poly.pdbx_seq_one_letter_code
_entity_poly.pdbx_strand_id
1 'polypeptide(L)'
;MQRFVKKIVELMREEMLFSWQGGPIIMLQIENEYGDVESSYGQRGKEYVKWASQMALDLGTGVPWVMCKQPDAPDNIINACNGFYCDGFKPNSYNKPVLWTENWDGWYGDAFLFLGDFRA
;
A
#
# COMPACT_ATOMS: atom_id res chain seq x y z
N MET A 1 8.64 -11.81 -5.28
CA MET A 1 7.45 -11.02 -4.92
C MET A 1 6.14 -11.74 -5.25
N GLN A 2 5.76 -11.90 -6.53
CA GLN A 2 4.44 -12.44 -6.93
C GLN A 2 4.00 -13.73 -6.20
N ARG A 3 4.87 -14.75 -6.15
CA ARG A 3 4.56 -16.02 -5.45
C ARG A 3 4.15 -15.81 -4.00
N PHE A 4 4.82 -14.91 -3.29
CA PHE A 4 4.57 -14.64 -1.88
C PHE A 4 3.29 -13.83 -1.69
N VAL A 5 3.13 -12.73 -2.45
CA VAL A 5 1.91 -11.91 -2.41
C VAL A 5 0.67 -12.75 -2.71
N LYS A 6 0.74 -13.58 -3.76
CA LYS A 6 -0.33 -14.52 -4.10
C LYS A 6 -0.65 -15.46 -2.94
N LYS A 7 0.37 -16.05 -2.31
CA LYS A 7 0.16 -16.98 -1.18
C LYS A 7 -0.51 -16.29 0.01
N ILE A 8 -0.14 -15.05 0.34
CA ILE A 8 -0.77 -14.28 1.42
C ILE A 8 -2.22 -13.96 1.08
N VAL A 9 -2.50 -13.46 -0.13
CA VAL A 9 -3.87 -13.17 -0.58
C VAL A 9 -4.76 -14.41 -0.57
N GLU A 10 -4.24 -15.55 -1.03
CA GLU A 10 -4.96 -16.83 -0.98
C GLU A 10 -5.26 -17.23 0.46
N LEU A 11 -4.29 -17.13 1.36
CA LEU A 11 -4.49 -17.45 2.78
C LEU A 11 -5.55 -16.53 3.42
N MET A 12 -5.48 -15.21 3.19
CA MET A 12 -6.49 -14.27 3.71
C MET A 12 -7.88 -14.55 3.16
N ARG A 13 -7.97 -15.01 1.91
CA ARG A 13 -9.24 -15.40 1.28
C ARG A 13 -9.79 -16.70 1.87
N GLU A 14 -8.94 -17.71 2.06
CA GLU A 14 -9.32 -19.00 2.66
C GLU A 14 -9.86 -18.83 4.08
N GLU A 15 -9.26 -17.91 4.85
CA GLU A 15 -9.68 -17.58 6.22
C GLU A 15 -10.82 -16.55 6.31
N MET A 16 -11.47 -16.24 5.17
CA MET A 16 -12.63 -15.33 5.11
C MET A 16 -12.34 -13.91 5.65
N LEU A 17 -11.11 -13.41 5.48
CA LEU A 17 -10.68 -12.14 6.08
C LEU A 17 -10.99 -10.90 5.24
N PHE A 18 -11.37 -11.04 3.98
CA PHE A 18 -11.80 -9.88 3.17
C PHE A 18 -13.18 -9.36 3.57
N SER A 19 -13.39 -8.05 3.49
CA SER A 19 -14.64 -7.41 3.94
C SER A 19 -15.89 -7.93 3.25
N TRP A 20 -15.82 -8.27 1.96
CA TRP A 20 -16.91 -8.90 1.22
C TRP A 20 -17.18 -10.37 1.64
N GLN A 21 -16.24 -11.01 2.35
CA GLN A 21 -16.40 -12.31 2.99
C GLN A 21 -16.92 -12.20 4.43
N GLY A 22 -17.13 -10.99 4.94
CA GLY A 22 -17.47 -10.72 6.34
C GLY A 22 -16.27 -10.49 7.26
N GLY A 23 -15.05 -10.44 6.71
CA GLY A 23 -13.82 -10.21 7.46
C GLY A 23 -13.43 -8.74 7.62
N PRO A 24 -12.29 -8.44 8.27
CA PRO A 24 -11.89 -7.07 8.58
C PRO A 24 -11.07 -6.36 7.48
N ILE A 25 -10.54 -7.07 6.48
CA ILE A 25 -9.63 -6.48 5.48
C ILE A 25 -10.43 -5.67 4.47
N ILE A 26 -10.25 -4.34 4.47
CA ILE A 26 -10.95 -3.40 3.58
C ILE A 26 -10.09 -2.86 2.44
N MET A 27 -8.77 -3.05 2.48
CA MET A 27 -7.81 -2.56 1.48
C MET A 27 -6.48 -3.29 1.62
N LEU A 28 -5.68 -3.28 0.57
CA LEU A 28 -4.34 -3.87 0.54
C LEU A 28 -3.34 -2.88 -0.04
N GLN A 29 -2.07 -2.96 0.39
CA GLN A 29 -0.99 -2.20 -0.21
C GLN A 29 -0.05 -3.12 -1.01
N ILE A 30 0.34 -2.68 -2.20
CA ILE A 30 1.41 -3.31 -2.97
C ILE A 30 2.58 -2.34 -3.06
N GLU A 31 3.81 -2.83 -2.91
CA GLU A 31 5.00 -1.98 -2.74
C GLU A 31 4.94 -1.01 -1.54
N ASN A 32 6.04 -0.33 -1.28
CA ASN A 32 6.10 0.67 -0.22
C ASN A 32 7.08 1.81 -0.58
N GLU A 33 6.55 3.02 -0.72
CA GLU A 33 7.32 4.24 -1.04
C GLU A 33 8.25 4.11 -2.26
N TYR A 34 7.90 3.23 -3.21
CA TYR A 34 8.78 2.92 -4.34
C TYR A 34 9.03 4.14 -5.25
N GLY A 35 8.09 5.09 -5.30
CA GLY A 35 8.26 6.33 -6.06
C GLY A 35 9.45 7.17 -5.60
N ASP A 36 9.90 7.05 -4.35
CA ASP A 36 11.08 7.73 -3.83
C ASP A 36 12.38 7.17 -4.45
N VAL A 37 12.39 5.89 -4.87
CA VAL A 37 13.57 5.21 -5.45
C VAL A 37 13.43 4.91 -6.94
N GLU A 38 12.23 4.98 -7.51
CA GLU A 38 11.91 4.59 -8.88
C GLU A 38 12.84 5.24 -9.91
N SER A 39 13.12 6.54 -9.74
CA SER A 39 13.97 7.32 -10.64
C SER A 39 15.38 6.73 -10.80
N SER A 40 15.90 6.08 -9.75
CA SER A 40 17.21 5.41 -9.75
C SER A 40 17.25 4.18 -10.66
N TYR A 41 16.09 3.62 -11.01
CA TYR A 41 15.94 2.48 -11.92
C TYR A 41 15.48 2.91 -13.33
N GLY A 42 15.22 4.20 -13.54
CA GLY A 42 14.80 4.76 -14.82
C GLY A 42 13.57 4.06 -15.40
N GLN A 43 13.62 3.72 -16.69
CA GLN A 43 12.51 3.08 -17.40
C GLN A 43 12.11 1.71 -16.79
N ARG A 44 13.08 0.97 -16.24
CA ARG A 44 12.81 -0.33 -15.62
C ARG A 44 12.02 -0.19 -14.31
N GLY A 45 12.20 0.92 -13.58
CA GLY A 45 11.38 1.24 -12.40
C GLY A 45 9.91 1.43 -12.76
N LYS A 46 9.65 2.20 -13.82
CA LYS A 46 8.28 2.42 -14.35
C LYS A 46 7.63 1.12 -14.82
N GLU A 47 8.38 0.27 -15.52
CA GLU A 47 7.89 -1.04 -15.94
C GLU A 47 7.61 -1.96 -14.76
N TYR A 48 8.43 -1.87 -13.71
CA TYR A 48 8.21 -2.59 -12.46
C TYR A 48 6.94 -2.14 -11.75
N VAL A 49 6.69 -0.84 -11.60
CA VAL A 49 5.46 -0.30 -11.00
C VAL A 49 4.23 -0.80 -11.74
N LYS A 50 4.24 -0.76 -13.08
CA LYS A 50 3.15 -1.29 -13.93
C LYS A 50 2.96 -2.80 -13.72
N TRP A 51 4.05 -3.56 -13.69
CA TRP A 51 3.99 -5.00 -13.46
C TRP A 51 3.46 -5.34 -12.05
N ALA A 52 3.94 -4.67 -11.01
CA ALA A 52 3.52 -4.91 -9.64
C ALA A 52 2.03 -4.56 -9.45
N SER A 53 1.61 -3.45 -10.05
CA SER A 53 0.22 -3.01 -10.10
C SER A 53 -0.67 -4.06 -10.76
N GLN A 54 -0.33 -4.49 -11.98
CA GLN A 54 -1.10 -5.48 -12.72
C GLN A 54 -1.15 -6.81 -11.96
N MET A 55 -0.03 -7.25 -11.41
CA MET A 55 0.06 -8.48 -10.61
C MET A 55 -0.88 -8.44 -9.40
N ALA A 56 -0.98 -7.30 -8.69
CA ALA A 56 -1.89 -7.14 -7.56
C ALA A 56 -3.36 -7.16 -7.98
N LEU A 57 -3.70 -6.45 -9.06
CA LEU A 57 -5.05 -6.38 -9.60
C LEU A 57 -5.55 -7.75 -10.09
N ASP A 58 -4.67 -8.52 -10.75
CA ASP A 58 -4.96 -9.86 -11.26
C ASP A 58 -5.31 -10.88 -10.15
N LEU A 59 -4.95 -10.59 -8.90
CA LEU A 59 -5.32 -11.44 -7.77
C LEU A 59 -6.81 -11.37 -7.43
N GLY A 60 -7.55 -10.35 -7.92
CA GLY A 60 -9.01 -10.27 -7.77
C GLY A 60 -9.47 -10.31 -6.32
N THR A 61 -8.90 -9.43 -5.48
CA THR A 61 -9.14 -9.44 -4.02
C THR A 61 -10.51 -8.89 -3.61
N GLY A 62 -11.20 -8.19 -4.50
CA GLY A 62 -12.51 -7.58 -4.23
C GLY A 62 -12.45 -6.34 -3.32
N VAL A 63 -11.27 -5.93 -2.89
CA VAL A 63 -11.01 -4.71 -2.09
C VAL A 63 -9.99 -3.83 -2.82
N PRO A 64 -9.98 -2.50 -2.58
CA PRO A 64 -9.05 -1.59 -3.24
C PRO A 64 -7.58 -1.90 -2.93
N TRP A 65 -6.73 -1.64 -3.93
CA TRP A 65 -5.28 -1.63 -3.78
C TRP A 65 -4.76 -0.20 -3.66
N VAL A 66 -3.72 -0.02 -2.85
CA VAL A 66 -3.06 1.25 -2.57
C VAL A 66 -1.56 1.14 -2.84
N MET A 67 -0.95 2.25 -3.24
CA MET A 67 0.51 2.45 -3.25
C MET A 67 0.84 3.78 -2.55
N CYS A 68 1.57 3.72 -1.44
CA CYS A 68 2.03 4.93 -0.74
C CYS A 68 3.22 5.57 -1.48
N LYS A 69 3.23 6.91 -1.53
CA LYS A 69 4.21 7.74 -2.26
C LYS A 69 4.54 7.23 -3.68
N GLN A 70 3.50 6.91 -4.44
CA GLN A 70 3.64 6.52 -5.85
C GLN A 70 2.83 7.46 -6.75
N PRO A 71 3.42 8.58 -7.24
CA PRO A 71 2.69 9.58 -8.02
C PRO A 71 2.10 9.05 -9.34
N ASP A 72 2.74 8.08 -9.97
CA ASP A 72 2.33 7.49 -11.25
C ASP A 72 1.63 6.13 -11.11
N ALA A 73 1.11 5.83 -9.91
CA ALA A 73 0.30 4.63 -9.68
C ALA A 73 -0.87 4.56 -10.69
N PRO A 74 -1.14 3.40 -11.31
CA PRO A 74 -2.22 3.25 -12.28
C PRO A 74 -3.60 3.68 -11.74
N ASP A 75 -4.54 4.03 -12.64
CA ASP A 75 -5.85 4.61 -12.27
C ASP A 75 -6.70 3.76 -11.32
N ASN A 76 -6.54 2.45 -11.36
CA ASN A 76 -7.24 1.48 -10.53
C ASN A 76 -6.53 1.18 -9.19
N ILE A 77 -5.43 1.87 -8.89
CA ILE A 77 -4.73 1.80 -7.61
C ILE A 77 -4.72 3.18 -6.98
N ILE A 78 -5.11 3.28 -5.72
CA ILE A 78 -5.15 4.57 -5.02
C ILE A 78 -3.72 4.94 -4.63
N ASN A 79 -3.23 6.10 -5.04
CA ASN A 79 -1.98 6.62 -4.52
C ASN A 79 -2.23 7.34 -3.20
N ALA A 80 -1.39 7.09 -2.20
CA ALA A 80 -1.53 7.62 -0.85
C ALA A 80 -0.30 8.41 -0.41
N CYS A 81 -0.48 9.24 0.62
CA CYS A 81 0.56 10.07 1.21
C CYS A 81 1.09 9.46 2.51
N ASN A 82 2.38 9.67 2.76
CA ASN A 82 3.07 9.40 4.02
C ASN A 82 3.83 10.67 4.43
N GLY A 83 3.82 11.00 5.71
CA GLY A 83 4.45 12.23 6.20
C GLY A 83 3.96 12.63 7.58
N PHE A 84 4.55 13.71 8.11
CA PHE A 84 4.00 14.46 9.25
C PHE A 84 2.76 15.28 8.85
N TYR A 85 2.70 15.70 7.58
CA TYR A 85 1.63 16.53 7.04
C TYR A 85 1.29 16.07 5.62
N CYS A 86 0.01 15.75 5.40
CA CYS A 86 -0.53 15.36 4.09
C CYS A 86 -1.78 16.19 3.73
N ASP A 87 -2.02 17.32 4.41
CA ASP A 87 -3.14 18.23 4.18
C ASP A 87 -3.14 18.85 2.78
N GLY A 88 -1.96 19.02 2.18
CA GLY A 88 -1.80 19.47 0.80
C GLY A 88 -1.83 18.36 -0.26
N PHE A 89 -1.90 17.07 0.14
CA PHE A 89 -1.81 15.96 -0.79
C PHE A 89 -3.06 15.88 -1.69
N LYS A 90 -2.81 15.65 -2.99
CA LYS A 90 -3.86 15.36 -3.97
C LYS A 90 -3.52 14.04 -4.66
N PRO A 91 -4.50 13.12 -4.78
CA PRO A 91 -4.28 11.91 -5.53
C PRO A 91 -4.05 12.24 -7.01
N ASN A 92 -3.47 11.29 -7.74
CA ASN A 92 -3.08 11.50 -9.13
C ASN A 92 -4.28 11.51 -10.13
N SER A 93 -5.50 11.33 -9.62
CA SER A 93 -6.75 11.42 -10.37
C SER A 93 -7.88 11.93 -9.48
N TYR A 94 -8.80 12.73 -10.05
CA TYR A 94 -9.95 13.30 -9.33
C TYR A 94 -10.95 12.25 -8.83
N ASN A 95 -10.93 11.04 -9.38
CA ASN A 95 -11.83 9.95 -9.01
C ASN A 95 -11.31 9.12 -7.83
N LYS A 96 -10.11 9.43 -7.32
CA LYS A 96 -9.49 8.72 -6.19
C LYS A 96 -9.70 9.51 -4.90
N PRO A 97 -9.93 8.83 -3.75
CA PRO A 97 -9.98 9.50 -2.46
C PRO A 97 -8.59 9.97 -2.04
N VAL A 98 -8.55 10.99 -1.17
CA VAL A 98 -7.35 11.39 -0.44
C VAL A 98 -7.12 10.37 0.68
N LEU A 99 -5.97 9.70 0.69
CA LEU A 99 -5.57 8.76 1.73
C LEU A 99 -4.20 9.12 2.30
N TRP A 100 -4.11 9.07 3.63
CA TRP A 100 -2.88 9.23 4.40
C TRP A 100 -2.58 7.89 5.06
N THR A 101 -1.63 7.15 4.49
CA THR A 101 -1.30 5.77 4.92
C THR A 101 -0.39 5.75 6.14
N GLU A 102 0.51 6.72 6.28
CA GLU A 102 1.38 6.85 7.45
C GLU A 102 1.42 8.29 7.97
N ASN A 103 0.65 8.54 9.02
CA ASN A 103 0.75 9.77 9.82
C ASN A 103 1.91 9.62 10.80
N TRP A 104 3.04 10.21 10.46
CA TRP A 104 4.21 10.20 11.32
C TRP A 104 3.94 11.07 12.54
N ASP A 105 3.72 10.42 13.68
CA ASP A 105 3.48 11.03 14.99
C ASP A 105 4.76 11.11 15.85
N GLY A 106 5.89 10.65 15.30
CA GLY A 106 7.20 10.61 15.93
C GLY A 106 8.27 10.11 14.98
N TRP A 107 9.40 9.68 15.53
CA TRP A 107 10.50 9.08 14.77
C TRP A 107 11.11 7.91 15.52
N TYR A 108 11.64 6.93 14.80
CA TYR A 108 12.35 5.82 15.43
C TYR A 108 13.60 6.33 16.15
N GLY A 109 13.83 5.85 17.36
CA GLY A 109 15.11 5.99 18.06
C GLY A 109 15.94 4.71 17.95
N ASP A 110 17.21 4.77 18.33
CA ASP A 110 18.14 3.61 18.33
C ASP A 110 17.87 2.57 19.43
N ALA A 111 16.70 2.56 20.07
CA ALA A 111 16.40 1.62 21.15
C ALA A 111 15.71 0.36 20.63
N PHE A 112 16.37 -0.79 20.79
CA PHE A 112 15.78 -2.13 20.72
C PHE A 112 14.43 -2.16 21.47
N LEU A 113 13.31 -2.15 20.75
CA LEU A 113 11.98 -2.28 21.33
C LEU A 113 11.68 -3.76 21.62
N PHE A 114 12.11 -4.24 22.78
CA PHE A 114 11.18 -4.98 23.62
C PHE A 114 10.38 -3.93 24.39
N LEU A 115 9.07 -3.85 24.15
CA LEU A 115 8.03 -3.68 25.17
C LEU A 115 6.69 -3.45 24.48
N GLY A 116 5.81 -4.43 24.60
CA GLY A 116 4.40 -4.12 24.68
C GLY A 116 4.14 -3.39 25.98
N ASP A 117 3.39 -2.29 25.91
CA ASP A 117 2.60 -1.83 27.04
C ASP A 117 1.22 -1.46 26.50
N PHE A 118 0.32 -2.44 26.56
CA PHE A 118 -1.11 -2.22 26.58
C PHE A 118 -1.40 -1.43 27.86
N ARG A 119 -1.84 -0.18 27.75
CA ARG A 119 -2.57 0.45 28.86
C ARG A 119 -3.96 0.85 28.39
N ALA A 120 -4.90 0.31 29.14
CA ALA A 120 -6.35 0.46 29.06
C ALA A 120 -6.81 1.91 29.28
#